data_AF-A0A7V0V7L7-F1
#
_entry.id   AF-A0A7V0V7L7-F1
#
_cell.length_a   1.000
_cell.length_b   1.000
_cell.length_c   1.000
_cell.angle_alpha   90.00
_cell.angle_beta   90.00
_cell.angle_gamma   90.00
#
_symmetry.space_group_name_H-M   'P 1'
#
loop_
_entity.id
_entity.type
_entity.pdbx_description
1 polymer ?
#
loop_
_entity_poly.entity_id
_entity_poly.type
_entity_poly.pdbx_seq_one_letter_code
_entity_poly.pdbx_strand_id
1 'polypeptide(L)'
;MVYAIFMIANKVRAFGKQMEELMKKRGLSFRQLDYKTGISASYLNKFATGKRKPSIEKMEIIAKGLNVPPEYFDEYRVKKAKECIERNPELANIVLEELRQKEKAKTEGKSQAG
;
A
#
# COMPACT_ATOMS: atom_id res chain seq x y z
N MET A 1 -28.14 0.00 -1.44
CA MET A 1 -27.34 0.68 -2.49
C MET A 1 -26.29 1.67 -1.96
N VAL A 2 -26.52 2.35 -0.83
CA VAL A 2 -25.53 3.30 -0.23
C VAL A 2 -24.19 2.63 0.14
N TYR A 3 -24.20 1.36 0.55
CA TYR A 3 -23.00 0.58 0.87
C TYR A 3 -22.04 0.37 -0.32
N ALA A 4 -22.55 0.29 -1.55
CA ALA A 4 -21.73 0.06 -2.74
C ALA A 4 -20.85 1.29 -3.05
N ILE A 5 -21.36 2.51 -2.80
CA ILE A 5 -20.65 3.76 -3.07
C ILE A 5 -19.47 3.96 -2.09
N PHE A 6 -19.61 3.56 -0.83
CA PHE A 6 -18.53 3.69 0.17
C PHE A 6 -17.38 2.69 -0.06
N MET A 7 -17.67 1.50 -0.61
CA MET A 7 -16.66 0.51 -1.02
C MET A 7 -15.85 0.93 -2.26
N ILE A 8 -16.37 1.85 -3.08
CA ILE A 8 -15.74 2.27 -4.34
C ILE A 8 -14.53 3.22 -4.14
N ALA A 9 -14.37 3.84 -2.96
CA ALA A 9 -13.41 4.93 -2.78
C ALA A 9 -12.06 4.58 -2.13
N ASN A 10 -11.82 3.35 -1.66
CA ASN A 10 -10.52 2.93 -1.08
C ASN A 10 -9.86 1.84 -1.91
N LYS A 11 -9.41 2.20 -3.11
CA LYS A 11 -8.69 1.27 -3.98
C LYS A 11 -7.21 1.25 -3.59
N VAL A 12 -6.69 0.04 -3.34
CA VAL A 12 -5.24 -0.20 -3.16
C VAL A 12 -4.51 0.35 -4.38
N ARG A 13 -3.63 1.33 -4.18
CA ARG A 13 -2.82 1.90 -5.27
C ARG A 13 -1.68 0.96 -5.62
N ALA A 14 -1.39 0.86 -6.92
CA ALA A 14 -0.29 0.04 -7.41
C ALA A 14 1.05 0.59 -6.90
N PHE A 15 1.94 -0.29 -6.43
CA PHE A 15 3.23 0.10 -5.86
C PHE A 15 4.02 0.99 -6.82
N GLY A 16 4.13 0.57 -8.08
CA GLY A 16 4.87 1.31 -9.09
C GLY A 16 4.34 2.71 -9.33
N LYS A 17 3.03 2.93 -9.20
CA LYS A 17 2.41 4.25 -9.36
C LYS A 17 2.70 5.16 -8.16
N GLN A 18 2.53 4.66 -6.94
CA GLN A 18 2.91 5.41 -5.72
C GLN A 18 4.41 5.74 -5.70
N MET A 19 5.26 4.81 -6.17
CA MET A 19 6.69 5.02 -6.31
C MET A 19 7.00 6.15 -7.30
N GLU A 20 6.41 6.09 -8.50
CA GLU A 20 6.58 7.11 -9.54
C GLU A 20 6.10 8.50 -9.07
N GLU A 21 4.95 8.56 -8.40
CA GLU A 21 4.42 9.79 -7.80
C GLU A 21 5.36 10.37 -6.72
N LEU A 22 5.88 9.53 -5.83
CA LEU A 22 6.81 9.96 -4.78
C LEU A 22 8.13 10.47 -5.37
N MET A 23 8.63 9.82 -6.42
CA MET A 23 9.81 10.28 -7.15
C MET A 23 9.57 11.64 -7.80
N LYS A 24 8.44 11.83 -8.49
CA LYS A 24 8.07 13.11 -9.12
C LYS A 24 8.00 14.24 -8.10
N LYS A 25 7.35 14.01 -6.94
CA LYS A 25 7.27 14.99 -5.85
C LYS A 25 8.64 15.42 -5.31
N ARG A 26 9.67 14.59 -5.49
CA ARG A 26 11.03 14.82 -5.00
C ARG A 26 12.02 15.16 -6.11
N GLY A 27 11.56 15.34 -7.35
CA GLY A 27 12.43 15.60 -8.50
C GLY A 27 13.42 14.47 -8.79
N LEU A 28 13.10 13.23 -8.43
CA LEU A 28 13.97 12.07 -8.63
C LEU A 28 13.70 11.38 -9.97
N SER A 29 14.77 11.03 -10.67
CA SER A 29 14.74 10.17 -11.86
C SER A 29 14.92 8.69 -11.51
N PHE A 30 14.53 7.80 -12.43
CA PHE A 30 14.80 6.36 -12.27
C PHE A 30 16.29 6.03 -12.18
N ARG A 31 17.16 6.83 -12.82
CA ARG A 31 18.61 6.65 -12.75
C ARG A 31 19.17 6.99 -11.36
N GLN A 32 18.62 8.02 -10.71
CA GLN A 32 18.99 8.35 -9.33
C GLN A 32 18.48 7.29 -8.35
N LEU A 33 17.27 6.76 -8.57
CA LEU A 33 16.75 5.68 -7.74
C LEU A 33 17.56 4.40 -7.92
N ASP A 34 17.93 4.07 -9.15
CA ASP A 34 18.83 2.96 -9.48
C ASP A 34 20.12 3.02 -8.66
N TYR A 35 20.82 4.16 -8.66
CA TYR A 35 22.01 4.34 -7.83
C TYR A 35 21.76 4.12 -6.32
N LYS A 36 20.57 4.49 -5.82
CA LYS A 36 20.21 4.33 -4.40
C LYS A 36 19.79 2.91 -4.03
N THR A 37 19.30 2.12 -4.99
CA THR A 37 18.70 0.80 -4.73
C THR A 37 19.48 -0.37 -5.34
N GLY A 38 20.40 -0.10 -6.26
CA GLY A 38 21.04 -1.12 -7.10
C GLY A 38 20.08 -1.81 -8.07
N ILE A 39 18.92 -1.20 -8.36
CA ILE A 39 17.89 -1.78 -9.23
C ILE A 39 17.85 -0.95 -10.51
N SER A 40 18.16 -1.58 -11.64
CA SER A 40 18.33 -0.84 -12.90
C SER A 40 17.12 0.03 -13.23
N ALA A 41 17.38 1.24 -13.75
CA ALA A 41 16.34 2.19 -14.14
C ALA A 41 15.29 1.58 -15.10
N SER A 42 15.73 0.73 -16.02
CA SER A 42 14.84 -0.03 -16.94
C SER A 42 13.90 -0.97 -16.19
N TYR A 43 14.40 -1.63 -15.14
CA TYR A 43 13.60 -2.55 -14.33
C TYR A 43 12.64 -1.79 -13.40
N LEU A 44 13.07 -0.68 -12.80
CA LEU A 44 12.21 0.24 -12.04
C LEU A 44 11.05 0.77 -12.89
N ASN A 45 11.32 1.13 -14.15
CA ASN A 45 10.27 1.58 -15.08
C ASN A 45 9.23 0.47 -15.38
N LYS A 46 9.64 -0.81 -15.41
CA LYS A 46 8.69 -1.93 -15.55
C LYS A 46 7.75 -2.04 -14.36
N PHE A 47 8.18 -1.65 -13.15
CA PHE A 47 7.29 -1.54 -11.99
C PHE A 47 6.33 -0.36 -12.14
N ALA A 48 6.83 0.83 -12.50
CA ALA A 48 6.01 2.04 -12.66
C ALA A 48 4.90 1.89 -13.73
N THR A 49 5.20 1.20 -14.82
CA THR A 49 4.25 0.89 -15.90
C THR A 49 3.35 -0.32 -15.61
N GLY A 50 3.56 -1.02 -14.50
CA GLY A 50 2.78 -2.22 -14.13
C GLY A 50 3.11 -3.48 -14.94
N LYS A 51 4.07 -3.41 -15.88
CA LYS A 51 4.54 -4.55 -16.68
C LYS A 51 5.17 -5.66 -15.83
N ARG A 52 5.65 -5.32 -14.63
CA ARG A 52 6.12 -6.28 -13.62
C ARG A 52 5.61 -5.87 -12.24
N LYS A 53 5.34 -6.85 -11.39
CA LYS A 53 5.05 -6.64 -9.97
C LYS A 53 6.32 -6.85 -9.15
N PRO A 54 6.67 -5.96 -8.21
CA PRO A 54 7.83 -6.16 -7.34
C PRO A 54 7.54 -7.23 -6.25
N SER A 55 8.59 -7.94 -5.83
CA SER A 55 8.56 -8.78 -4.63
C SER A 55 8.61 -7.89 -3.37
N ILE A 56 8.25 -8.43 -2.21
CA ILE A 56 8.31 -7.72 -0.92
C ILE A 56 9.71 -7.18 -0.64
N GLU A 57 10.74 -8.00 -0.81
CA GLU A 57 12.14 -7.59 -0.68
C GLU A 57 12.49 -6.39 -1.58
N LYS A 58 12.06 -6.41 -2.86
CA LYS A 58 12.29 -5.27 -3.76
C LYS A 58 11.51 -4.03 -3.34
N MET A 59 10.30 -4.19 -2.82
CA MET A 59 9.51 -3.08 -2.27
C MET A 59 10.25 -2.43 -1.08
N GLU A 60 10.87 -3.23 -0.20
CA GLU A 60 11.64 -2.75 0.95
C GLU A 60 12.91 -2.02 0.54
N ILE A 61 13.68 -2.58 -0.41
CA ILE A 61 14.87 -1.94 -0.98
C ILE A 61 14.50 -0.58 -1.61
N ILE A 62 13.41 -0.53 -2.39
CA ILE A 62 12.95 0.70 -3.03
C ILE A 62 12.47 1.72 -1.99
N ALA A 63 11.70 1.29 -0.98
CA ALA A 63 11.24 2.16 0.10
C ALA A 63 12.42 2.79 0.85
N LYS A 64 13.44 1.98 1.18
CA LYS A 64 14.70 2.44 1.78
C LYS A 64 15.43 3.44 0.88
N GLY A 65 15.56 3.16 -0.42
CA GLY A 65 16.17 4.09 -1.38
C GLY A 65 15.41 5.41 -1.52
N LEU A 66 14.08 5.36 -1.33
CA LEU A 66 13.21 6.53 -1.28
C LEU A 66 13.05 7.10 0.13
N ASN A 67 13.82 6.66 1.12
CA ASN A 67 13.76 7.15 2.50
C ASN A 67 12.32 7.27 3.05
N VAL A 68 11.54 6.20 2.89
CA VAL A 68 10.20 6.03 3.47
C VAL A 68 10.07 4.64 4.07
N PRO A 69 9.22 4.44 5.09
CA PRO A 69 8.89 3.09 5.54
C PRO A 69 8.19 2.29 4.41
N PRO A 70 8.42 0.98 4.29
CA PRO A 70 7.71 0.13 3.31
C PRO A 70 6.19 0.22 3.39
N GLU A 71 5.64 0.44 4.60
CA GLU A 71 4.22 0.61 4.89
C GLU A 71 3.59 1.84 4.22
N TYR A 72 4.40 2.78 3.71
CA TYR A 72 3.92 3.88 2.88
C TYR A 72 3.16 3.38 1.64
N PHE A 73 3.51 2.21 1.12
CA PHE A 73 2.92 1.64 -0.09
C PHE A 73 1.71 0.74 0.25
N ASP A 74 0.58 0.98 -0.42
CA ASP A 74 -0.67 0.28 -0.14
C ASP A 74 -0.55 -1.21 -0.48
N GLU A 75 0.00 -1.52 -1.65
CA GLU A 75 0.27 -2.90 -2.05
C GLU A 75 1.23 -3.64 -1.10
N TYR A 76 2.21 -2.95 -0.50
CA TYR A 76 3.11 -3.57 0.48
C TYR A 76 2.33 -4.00 1.71
N ARG A 77 1.54 -3.08 2.30
CA ARG A 77 0.70 -3.36 3.48
C ARG A 77 -0.24 -4.54 3.24
N VAL A 78 -0.90 -4.57 2.09
CA VAL A 78 -1.84 -5.65 1.74
C VAL A 78 -1.12 -6.99 1.59
N LYS A 79 0.02 -7.02 0.87
CA LYS A 79 0.81 -8.25 0.74
C LYS A 79 1.33 -8.73 2.10
N LYS A 80 1.84 -7.83 2.92
CA LYS A 80 2.38 -8.18 4.24
C LYS A 80 1.30 -8.68 5.18
N ALA A 81 0.16 -8.01 5.22
CA ALA A 81 -1.00 -8.46 5.98
C ALA A 81 -1.46 -9.86 5.53
N LYS A 82 -1.50 -10.10 4.21
CA LYS A 82 -1.82 -11.42 3.66
C LYS A 82 -0.83 -12.49 4.13
N GLU A 83 0.49 -12.25 4.03
CA GLU A 83 1.50 -13.19 4.54
C GLU A 83 1.33 -13.48 6.03
N CYS A 84 1.04 -12.46 6.84
CA CYS A 84 0.83 -12.62 8.28
C CYS A 84 -0.41 -13.48 8.58
N ILE A 85 -1.52 -13.22 7.90
CA ILE A 85 -2.77 -13.96 8.07
C ILE A 85 -2.60 -15.42 7.60
N GLU A 86 -1.90 -15.65 6.49
CA GLU A 86 -1.62 -17.01 6.00
C GLU A 86 -0.75 -17.81 6.98
N ARG A 87 0.16 -17.14 7.70
CA ARG A 87 0.99 -17.78 8.75
C ARG A 87 0.24 -18.00 10.06
N ASN A 88 -0.68 -17.12 10.40
CA ASN A 88 -1.50 -17.23 11.60
C ASN A 88 -2.95 -16.81 11.30
N PRO A 89 -3.82 -17.77 10.96
CA PRO A 89 -5.22 -17.50 10.61
C PRO A 89 -6.03 -16.81 11.71
N GLU A 90 -5.66 -16.92 12.99
CA GLU A 90 -6.34 -16.22 14.09
C GLU A 90 -6.29 -14.69 13.95
N LEU A 91 -5.27 -14.17 13.25
CA LEU A 91 -5.20 -12.75 12.94
C LEU A 91 -6.39 -12.29 12.08
N ALA A 92 -6.95 -13.17 11.24
CA ALA A 92 -8.15 -12.83 10.47
C ALA A 92 -9.34 -12.57 11.40
N ASN A 93 -9.54 -13.42 12.42
CA ASN A 93 -10.62 -13.26 13.40
C ASN A 93 -10.50 -11.92 14.14
N ILE A 94 -9.28 -11.60 14.60
CA ILE A 94 -8.99 -10.34 15.30
C ILE A 94 -9.30 -9.14 14.41
N VAL A 95 -8.80 -9.12 13.18
CA VAL A 95 -9.04 -8.02 12.24
C VAL A 95 -10.54 -7.86 11.93
N LEU A 96 -11.27 -8.96 11.73
CA LEU A 96 -12.70 -8.91 11.45
C LEU A 96 -13.51 -8.38 12.64
N GLU A 97 -13.18 -8.78 13.86
CA GLU A 97 -13.82 -8.26 15.07
C GLU A 97 -13.54 -6.77 15.28
N GLU A 98 -12.29 -6.31 15.08
CA GLU A 98 -11.96 -4.89 15.16
C GLU A 98 -12.72 -4.04 14.12
N LEU A 99 -12.88 -4.55 12.89
CA LEU A 99 -13.62 -3.85 11.84
C LEU A 99 -15.10 -3.70 12.23
N ARG A 100 -15.73 -4.75 12.78
CA ARG A 100 -17.11 -4.71 13.29
C ARG A 100 -17.28 -3.66 14.38
N GLN A 101 -16.32 -3.55 15.30
CA GLN A 101 -16.35 -2.54 16.37
C GLN A 101 -16.25 -1.12 15.81
N LYS A 102 -15.34 -0.89 14.86
CA LYS A 102 -15.17 0.41 14.18
C LYS A 102 -16.42 0.84 13.41
N GLU A 103 -17.14 -0.11 12.80
CA GLU A 103 -18.40 0.15 12.11
C GLU A 103 -19.51 0.58 13.09
N LYS A 104 -19.64 -0.09 14.24
CA LYS A 104 -20.62 0.27 15.29
C LYS A 104 -20.36 1.69 15.82
N ALA A 105 -19.11 1.99 16.19
CA ALA A 105 -18.72 3.31 16.70
C ALA A 105 -18.98 4.45 15.68
N LYS A 106 -18.82 4.19 14.38
CA LYS A 106 -19.08 5.17 13.31
C LYS A 106 -20.58 5.42 13.07
N THR A 107 -21.43 4.48 13.45
CA THR A 107 -22.89 4.56 13.31
C THR A 107 -23.49 5.33 14.49
N GLU A 108 -22.96 5.16 15.69
CA GLU A 108 -23.39 5.85 16.92
C GLU A 108 -22.97 7.33 16.96
N GLY A 109 -21.76 7.66 16.48
CA GLY A 109 -21.26 9.04 16.43
C GLY A 109 -21.97 9.98 15.44
N LYS A 110 -22.86 9.46 14.57
CA LYS A 110 -23.65 10.28 13.62
C LYS A 110 -25.03 10.68 14.15
N SER A 111 -25.46 10.15 15.30
CA SER A 111 -26.78 10.46 15.89
C SER A 111 -26.78 11.64 16.88
N GLN A 112 -25.62 12.26 17.13
CA GLN A 112 -25.47 13.42 18.04
C GLN A 112 -25.05 14.73 17.33
N ALA A 113 -25.06 14.75 16.00
CA ALA A 113 -24.73 15.94 15.19
C ALA A 113 -25.91 16.43 14.35
N GLY A 114 -27.14 16.25 14.85
CA GLY A 114 -28.38 16.72 14.24
C GLY A 114 -29.19 17.53 15.25
#